data_AF-A0AAW1JVS3-F1
#
_entry.id   AF-A0AAW1JVS3-F1
#
_cell.length_a   1.000
_cell.length_b   1.000
_cell.length_c   1.000
_cell.angle_alpha   90.00
_cell.angle_beta   90.00
_cell.angle_gamma   90.00
#
_symmetry.space_group_name_H-M   'P 1'
#
loop_
_entity.id
_entity.type
_entity.pdbx_description
1 polymer ?
#
loop_
_entity_poly.entity_id
_entity_poly.type
_entity_poly.pdbx_seq_one_letter_code
_entity_poly.pdbx_strand_id
1 'polypeptide(L)'
;MSSHDVLALYINNAQQMLLLVLLVLSVSTLASETCPHECYYEAETVCNRYNDPVKCKLSPTSNSAVVCCHLTADEISNVLSSPYNFTKTKIQQLHLRNVTAKTFKIEWLNQWRPCSLAVTDGHIDEVKGQFPKTARSPCLNFSSNAILRFDNASLKYVRDLEKLDLSNNSLSHIPSMRLGINLTLDISENKALQYDNLIDTMKRYNITFVNANKTTCLLLLDTSTWLNKTESVSLTEVEHYYELKKNCTLENCSCEAYRWDFIRPEATLTMMVDCSGKQLTALPSPLPANTIALNISNNNITSLDAIRDDPSYGNLRELYADHNHIEGILPLLDSTKFIGSFVALSLRYNKLKTVPMHFLSNIFDRNDNFRYLNLGQNKLECDCNAAKVLKLSMWATVTSYK
;
A
#
# COMPACT_ATOMS: atom_id res chain seq x y z
N MET A 1 -30.34 -53.45 42.31
CA MET A 1 -31.08 -52.18 42.12
C MET A 1 -32.54 -52.52 41.90
N SER A 2 -33.43 -51.95 42.71
CA SER A 2 -34.87 -52.18 42.58
C SER A 2 -35.39 -51.49 41.31
N SER A 3 -36.54 -51.94 40.77
CA SER A 3 -37.18 -51.29 39.61
C SER A 3 -37.48 -49.79 39.84
N HIS A 4 -37.64 -49.38 41.10
CA HIS A 4 -37.80 -47.98 41.50
C HIS A 4 -36.52 -47.14 41.32
N ASP A 5 -35.34 -47.73 41.55
CA ASP A 5 -34.05 -47.02 41.40
C ASP A 5 -33.72 -46.74 39.93
N VAL A 6 -34.13 -47.64 39.04
CA VAL A 6 -33.95 -47.47 37.58
C VAL A 6 -34.89 -46.39 37.02
N LEU A 7 -36.13 -46.33 37.53
CA LEU A 7 -37.10 -45.31 37.13
C LEU A 7 -36.66 -43.90 37.58
N ALA A 8 -36.11 -43.78 38.79
CA ALA A 8 -35.58 -42.52 39.32
C ALA A 8 -34.37 -42.01 38.51
N LEU A 9 -33.47 -42.90 38.09
CA LEU A 9 -32.35 -42.56 37.20
C LEU A 9 -32.84 -42.09 35.83
N TYR A 10 -33.87 -42.73 35.27
CA TYR A 10 -34.44 -42.36 33.97
C TYR A 10 -35.11 -40.98 34.00
N ILE A 11 -35.86 -40.67 35.07
CA ILE A 11 -36.52 -39.37 35.23
C ILE A 11 -35.49 -38.25 35.40
N ASN A 12 -34.42 -38.48 36.17
CA ASN A 12 -33.38 -37.48 36.40
C ASN A 12 -32.56 -37.19 35.12
N ASN A 13 -32.25 -38.22 34.33
CA ASN A 13 -31.63 -38.07 33.02
C ASN A 13 -32.55 -37.36 32.01
N ALA A 14 -33.86 -37.63 32.05
CA ALA A 14 -34.84 -36.94 31.20
C ALA A 14 -34.98 -35.46 31.58
N GLN A 15 -34.97 -35.11 32.87
CA GLN A 15 -34.97 -33.72 33.34
C GLN A 15 -33.67 -33.00 32.97
N GLN A 16 -32.50 -33.64 33.10
CA GLN A 16 -31.23 -33.07 32.64
C GLN A 16 -31.18 -32.89 31.13
N MET A 17 -31.70 -33.84 30.35
CA MET A 17 -31.84 -33.69 28.90
C MET A 17 -32.82 -32.59 28.52
N LEU A 18 -33.94 -32.43 29.24
CA LEU A 18 -34.87 -31.33 29.00
C LEU A 18 -34.25 -29.97 29.35
N LEU A 19 -33.45 -29.88 30.42
CA LEU A 19 -32.67 -28.69 30.79
C LEU A 19 -31.57 -28.39 29.76
N LEU A 20 -30.88 -29.40 29.23
CA LEU A 20 -29.91 -29.26 28.14
C LEU A 20 -30.58 -28.85 26.83
N VAL A 21 -31.74 -29.42 26.51
CA VAL A 21 -32.54 -29.03 25.33
C VAL A 21 -33.11 -27.63 25.50
N LEU A 22 -33.55 -27.23 26.69
CA LEU A 22 -33.97 -25.85 26.99
C LEU A 22 -32.79 -24.88 26.98
N LEU A 23 -31.60 -25.30 27.44
CA LEU A 23 -30.36 -24.53 27.29
C LEU A 23 -29.98 -24.39 25.82
N VAL A 24 -30.02 -25.47 25.04
CA VAL A 24 -29.75 -25.47 23.59
C VAL A 24 -30.81 -24.68 22.83
N LEU A 25 -32.09 -24.71 23.23
CA LEU A 25 -33.19 -23.92 22.68
C LEU A 25 -33.12 -22.45 23.10
N SER A 26 -32.65 -22.15 24.31
CA SER A 26 -32.33 -20.78 24.76
C SER A 26 -31.08 -20.21 24.07
N VAL A 27 -30.13 -21.08 23.70
CA VAL A 27 -28.92 -20.71 22.93
C VAL A 27 -29.24 -20.61 21.43
N SER A 28 -30.24 -21.33 20.92
CA SER A 28 -30.70 -21.26 19.53
C SER A 28 -31.85 -20.26 19.28
N THR A 29 -32.25 -19.50 20.32
CA THR A 29 -33.11 -18.31 20.19
C THR A 29 -32.37 -16.99 20.39
N LEU A 30 -31.02 -17.01 20.38
CA LEU A 30 -30.27 -15.87 19.90
C LEU A 30 -30.49 -15.83 18.38
N ALA A 31 -31.48 -15.06 17.97
CA ALA A 31 -31.67 -14.69 16.58
C ALA A 31 -30.29 -14.46 15.96
N SER A 32 -29.99 -15.26 14.94
CA SER A 32 -28.97 -14.94 13.96
C SER A 32 -29.45 -13.64 13.28
N GLU A 33 -29.33 -12.51 13.98
CA GLU A 33 -29.52 -11.20 13.40
C GLU A 33 -28.32 -10.99 12.48
N THR A 34 -28.54 -11.33 11.21
CA THR A 34 -27.65 -10.97 10.12
C THR A 34 -27.52 -9.46 10.11
N CYS A 35 -26.30 -8.94 10.29
CA CYS A 35 -26.07 -7.51 10.20
C CYS A 35 -26.38 -7.01 8.78
N PRO A 36 -27.07 -5.87 8.63
CA PRO A 36 -27.25 -5.26 7.32
C PRO A 36 -25.89 -4.79 6.75
N HIS A 37 -25.73 -4.93 5.43
CA HIS A 37 -24.53 -4.49 4.69
C HIS A 37 -24.56 -2.99 4.33
N GLU A 38 -25.68 -2.31 4.58
CA GLU A 38 -25.82 -0.87 4.38
C GLU A 38 -25.28 -0.11 5.59
N CYS A 39 -24.32 0.78 5.32
CA CYS A 39 -23.76 1.63 6.36
C CYS A 39 -24.71 2.78 6.67
N TYR A 40 -24.85 3.05 7.97
CA TYR A 40 -25.69 4.12 8.47
C TYR A 40 -24.85 5.28 9.00
N TYR A 41 -25.25 6.49 8.59
CA TYR A 41 -24.85 7.77 9.16
C TYR A 41 -25.96 8.78 8.84
N GLU A 42 -26.08 9.82 9.66
CA GLU A 42 -27.16 10.80 9.58
C GLU A 42 -26.70 12.14 8.99
N ALA A 43 -27.63 12.90 8.42
CA ALA A 43 -27.36 14.24 7.90
C ALA A 43 -26.96 15.24 9.01
N GLU A 44 -26.18 16.25 8.64
CA GLU A 44 -25.68 17.29 9.57
C GLU A 44 -26.80 18.01 10.29
N THR A 45 -27.92 18.19 9.58
CA THR A 45 -29.12 18.86 10.07
C THR A 45 -29.69 18.26 11.36
N VAL A 46 -29.39 16.98 11.64
CA VAL A 46 -29.86 16.30 12.86
C VAL A 46 -29.11 16.75 14.11
N CYS A 47 -27.87 17.24 13.98
CA CYS A 47 -27.04 17.75 15.07
C CYS A 47 -26.90 19.28 15.03
N ASN A 48 -27.95 20.02 14.64
CA ASN A 48 -27.86 21.49 14.52
C ASN A 48 -27.79 22.26 15.86
N ARG A 49 -27.99 21.60 17.01
CA ARG A 49 -28.11 22.25 18.32
C ARG A 49 -26.98 21.83 19.26
N TYR A 50 -25.99 22.71 19.42
CA TYR A 50 -24.85 22.48 20.33
C TYR A 50 -25.25 22.31 21.81
N ASN A 51 -26.26 23.06 22.25
CA ASN A 51 -26.74 23.08 23.64
C ASN A 51 -28.00 22.21 23.86
N ASP A 52 -28.22 21.18 23.03
CA ASP A 52 -29.33 20.26 23.24
C ASP A 52 -29.12 19.48 24.56
N PRO A 53 -30.07 19.54 25.52
CA PRO A 53 -29.97 18.74 26.75
C PRO A 53 -30.06 17.24 26.45
N VAL A 54 -30.69 16.85 25.34
CA VAL A 54 -30.79 15.46 24.90
C VAL A 54 -29.68 15.18 23.89
N LYS A 55 -28.56 14.66 24.40
CA LYS A 55 -27.37 14.38 23.58
C LYS A 55 -27.55 13.24 22.59
N CYS A 56 -28.45 12.29 22.87
CA CYS A 56 -28.71 11.13 22.01
C CYS A 56 -30.21 10.93 21.77
N LYS A 57 -30.58 10.61 20.54
CA LYS A 57 -31.97 10.39 20.12
C LYS A 57 -32.05 9.29 19.06
N LEU A 58 -33.26 8.75 18.87
CA LEU A 58 -33.53 7.87 17.72
C LEU A 58 -33.33 8.64 16.42
N SER A 59 -32.81 7.94 15.41
CA SER A 59 -32.69 8.50 14.08
C SER A 59 -34.06 8.83 13.49
N PRO A 60 -34.19 9.97 12.78
CA PRO A 60 -35.38 10.26 11.99
C PRO A 60 -35.50 9.40 10.72
N THR A 61 -34.41 8.78 10.27
CA THR A 61 -34.34 8.02 9.00
C THR A 61 -34.29 6.51 9.22
N SER A 62 -33.94 6.02 10.41
CA SER A 62 -33.88 4.59 10.74
C SER A 62 -34.43 4.28 12.13
N ASN A 63 -35.35 3.32 12.20
CA ASN A 63 -35.94 2.87 13.46
C ASN A 63 -35.00 1.98 14.30
N SER A 64 -33.86 1.56 13.74
CA SER A 64 -32.84 0.73 14.41
C SER A 64 -31.54 1.50 14.66
N ALA A 65 -31.57 2.83 14.53
CA ALA A 65 -30.42 3.70 14.70
C ALA A 65 -30.57 4.72 15.82
N VAL A 66 -29.46 4.98 16.51
CA VAL A 66 -29.31 6.07 17.47
C VAL A 66 -28.24 7.05 16.98
N VAL A 67 -28.54 8.34 17.08
CA VAL A 67 -27.61 9.43 16.79
C VAL A 67 -27.32 10.20 18.07
N CYS A 68 -26.04 10.39 18.36
CA CYS A 68 -25.56 11.21 19.46
C CYS A 68 -24.71 12.37 18.95
N CYS A 69 -24.93 13.56 19.47
CA CYS A 69 -24.31 14.79 18.96
C CYS A 69 -23.49 15.50 20.06
N HIS A 70 -22.37 16.13 19.66
CA HIS A 70 -21.61 17.08 20.49
C HIS A 70 -21.24 16.52 21.86
N LEU A 71 -20.56 15.38 21.86
CA LEU A 71 -20.14 14.70 23.08
C LEU A 71 -18.66 14.99 23.37
N THR A 72 -18.36 15.25 24.64
CA THR A 72 -16.99 15.28 25.18
C THR A 72 -16.56 13.88 25.64
N ALA A 73 -15.26 13.69 25.90
CA ALA A 73 -14.71 12.41 26.37
C ALA A 73 -15.45 11.83 27.60
N ASP A 74 -15.78 12.67 28.59
CA ASP A 74 -16.45 12.25 29.82
C ASP A 74 -17.92 11.87 29.56
N GLU A 75 -18.60 12.61 28.68
CA GLU A 75 -19.99 12.35 28.31
C GLU A 75 -20.14 11.03 27.53
N ILE A 76 -19.21 10.71 26.61
CA ILE A 76 -19.26 9.49 25.79
C ILE A 76 -19.27 8.25 26.66
N SER A 77 -18.36 8.17 27.62
CA SER A 77 -18.26 7.02 28.52
C SER A 77 -19.58 6.83 29.28
N ASN A 78 -20.18 7.92 29.77
CA ASN A 78 -21.43 7.87 30.54
C ASN A 78 -22.64 7.48 29.66
N VAL A 79 -22.77 8.11 28.50
CA VAL A 79 -23.85 7.89 27.53
C VAL A 79 -23.83 6.45 27.01
N LEU A 80 -22.64 5.92 26.67
CA LEU A 80 -22.52 4.58 26.12
C LEU A 80 -22.61 3.49 27.20
N SER A 81 -22.20 3.78 28.44
CA SER A 81 -22.29 2.83 29.57
C SER A 81 -23.70 2.70 30.13
N SER A 82 -24.53 3.74 30.03
CA SER A 82 -25.88 3.73 30.59
C SER A 82 -26.98 4.07 29.56
N PRO A 83 -27.53 3.07 28.87
CA PRO A 83 -28.51 3.26 27.79
C PRO A 83 -29.93 3.48 28.35
N TYR A 84 -30.12 4.37 29.32
CA TYR A 84 -31.39 4.41 30.08
C TYR A 84 -32.64 4.68 29.20
N ASN A 85 -32.47 5.15 27.96
CA ASN A 85 -33.58 5.55 27.09
C ASN A 85 -33.81 4.68 25.84
N PHE A 86 -33.00 3.66 25.57
CA PHE A 86 -33.14 2.85 24.34
C PHE A 86 -33.10 1.35 24.63
N THR A 87 -34.02 0.60 24.01
CA THR A 87 -33.97 -0.86 24.04
C THR A 87 -32.83 -1.35 23.15
N LYS A 88 -31.68 -1.66 23.77
CA LYS A 88 -30.46 -2.17 23.12
C LYS A 88 -30.67 -3.35 22.17
N THR A 89 -31.70 -4.17 22.41
CA THR A 89 -32.01 -5.35 21.59
C THR A 89 -32.55 -5.03 20.20
N LYS A 90 -32.87 -3.77 19.89
CA LYS A 90 -33.36 -3.34 18.56
C LYS A 90 -32.44 -2.36 17.83
N ILE A 91 -31.43 -1.82 18.51
CA ILE A 91 -30.52 -0.84 17.93
C ILE A 91 -29.32 -1.55 17.34
N GLN A 92 -29.24 -1.55 16.01
CA GLN A 92 -28.16 -2.16 15.26
C GLN A 92 -27.18 -1.11 14.71
N GLN A 93 -27.55 0.18 14.75
CA GLN A 93 -26.79 1.25 14.12
C GLN A 93 -26.56 2.38 15.12
N LEU A 94 -25.32 2.87 15.18
CA LEU A 94 -24.92 3.95 16.09
C LEU A 94 -24.10 4.99 15.33
N HIS A 95 -24.52 6.25 15.41
CA HIS A 95 -23.77 7.39 14.89
C HIS A 95 -23.44 8.36 16.02
N LEU A 96 -22.16 8.52 16.31
CA LEU A 96 -21.62 9.55 17.18
C LEU A 96 -21.09 10.67 16.29
N ARG A 97 -21.65 11.87 16.40
CA ARG A 97 -21.26 13.01 15.59
C ARG A 97 -20.68 14.12 16.45
N ASN A 98 -19.61 14.72 15.96
CA ASN A 98 -18.92 15.82 16.64
C ASN A 98 -18.51 15.43 18.07
N VAL A 99 -17.76 14.33 18.15
CA VAL A 99 -17.11 13.89 19.38
C VAL A 99 -15.80 14.66 19.54
N THR A 100 -15.60 15.29 20.70
CA THR A 100 -14.32 15.94 21.05
C THR A 100 -13.65 15.18 22.19
N ALA A 101 -12.54 14.49 21.87
CA ALA A 101 -11.80 13.70 22.85
C ALA A 101 -10.37 13.46 22.39
N LYS A 102 -9.38 13.65 23.26
CA LYS A 102 -7.99 13.27 22.93
C LYS A 102 -7.86 11.78 22.56
N THR A 103 -8.63 10.92 23.22
CA THR A 103 -8.61 9.48 22.95
C THR A 103 -10.02 8.92 22.94
N PHE A 104 -10.36 8.19 21.88
CA PHE A 104 -11.58 7.40 21.80
C PHE A 104 -11.28 5.94 22.13
N LYS A 105 -11.94 5.38 23.15
CA LYS A 105 -11.74 3.99 23.58
C LYS A 105 -12.82 3.10 22.99
N ILE A 106 -12.42 2.09 22.21
CA ILE A 106 -13.36 1.11 21.63
C ILE A 106 -14.14 0.35 22.71
N GLU A 107 -13.57 0.18 23.91
CA GLU A 107 -14.22 -0.52 25.03
C GLU A 107 -15.54 0.13 25.46
N TRP A 108 -15.74 1.43 25.21
CA TRP A 108 -17.00 2.11 25.48
C TRP A 108 -18.17 1.53 24.66
N LEU A 109 -17.88 0.86 23.53
CA LEU A 109 -18.86 0.26 22.64
C LEU A 109 -19.18 -1.21 22.97
N ASN A 110 -18.51 -1.81 23.95
CA ASN A 110 -18.63 -3.24 24.26
C ASN A 110 -20.06 -3.70 24.56
N GLN A 111 -20.88 -2.80 25.10
CA GLN A 111 -22.29 -3.07 25.42
C GLN A 111 -23.25 -2.83 24.24
N TRP A 112 -22.85 -2.05 23.23
CA TRP A 112 -23.70 -1.69 22.10
C TRP A 112 -23.58 -2.68 20.94
N ARG A 113 -22.35 -3.09 20.61
CA ARG A 113 -22.05 -4.03 19.51
C ARG A 113 -22.82 -3.73 18.21
N PRO A 114 -22.79 -2.47 17.71
CA PRO A 114 -23.57 -2.10 16.54
C PRO A 114 -23.08 -2.85 15.29
N CYS A 115 -24.00 -3.18 14.39
CA CYS A 115 -23.68 -3.61 13.03
C CYS A 115 -23.06 -2.45 12.23
N SER A 116 -23.61 -1.23 12.32
CA SER A 116 -23.00 -0.04 11.70
C SER A 116 -22.59 0.96 12.77
N LEU A 117 -21.32 1.34 12.80
CA LEU A 117 -20.80 2.38 13.67
C LEU A 117 -20.26 3.54 12.82
N ALA A 118 -20.72 4.75 13.10
CA ALA A 118 -20.15 5.98 12.58
C ALA A 118 -19.70 6.88 13.73
N VAL A 119 -18.50 7.42 13.66
CA VAL A 119 -17.91 8.40 14.59
C VAL A 119 -17.32 9.52 13.74
N THR A 120 -18.11 10.56 13.43
CA THR A 120 -17.75 11.54 12.37
C THR A 120 -17.74 12.99 12.86
N ASP A 121 -17.11 13.85 12.07
CA ASP A 121 -17.15 15.32 12.20
C ASP A 121 -16.71 15.84 13.57
N GLY A 122 -15.74 15.16 14.18
CA GLY A 122 -15.26 15.43 15.53
C GLY A 122 -13.79 15.87 15.59
N HIS A 123 -13.23 15.79 16.78
CA HIS A 123 -11.83 16.05 17.06
C HIS A 123 -11.30 14.96 18.00
N ILE A 124 -10.86 13.86 17.37
CA ILE A 124 -10.27 12.70 18.03
C ILE A 124 -8.83 12.53 17.56
N ASP A 125 -7.86 12.56 18.48
CA ASP A 125 -6.43 12.40 18.11
C ASP A 125 -6.05 10.93 17.96
N GLU A 126 -6.53 10.07 18.87
CA GLU A 126 -6.16 8.65 18.93
C GLU A 126 -7.38 7.75 19.16
N VAL A 127 -7.48 6.66 18.39
CA VAL A 127 -8.43 5.57 18.65
C VAL A 127 -7.67 4.40 19.29
N LYS A 128 -8.09 4.02 20.49
CA LYS A 128 -7.42 2.97 21.29
C LYS A 128 -8.34 1.83 21.67
N GLY A 129 -7.71 0.69 21.93
CA GLY A 129 -8.41 -0.50 22.40
C GLY A 129 -8.73 -1.46 21.27
N GLN A 130 -9.65 -2.39 21.53
CA GLN A 130 -9.94 -3.46 20.57
C GLN A 130 -11.40 -3.86 20.56
N PHE A 131 -11.95 -4.09 19.36
CA PHE A 131 -13.28 -4.66 19.22
C PHE A 131 -13.31 -6.09 19.79
N PRO A 132 -14.37 -6.48 20.50
CA PRO A 132 -14.47 -7.84 21.03
C PRO A 132 -14.47 -8.86 19.89
N LYS A 133 -13.94 -10.08 20.13
CA LYS A 133 -13.88 -11.16 19.11
C LYS A 133 -15.24 -11.59 18.55
N THR A 134 -16.32 -11.17 19.17
CA THR A 134 -17.70 -11.41 18.75
C THR A 134 -18.26 -10.26 17.89
N ALA A 135 -17.50 -9.20 17.64
CA ALA A 135 -17.95 -8.06 16.84
C ALA A 135 -18.17 -8.48 15.37
N ARG A 136 -19.35 -8.14 14.85
CA ARG A 136 -19.81 -8.43 13.49
C ARG A 136 -19.96 -7.18 12.63
N SER A 137 -19.48 -6.03 13.08
CA SER A 137 -19.77 -4.73 12.46
C SER A 137 -19.26 -4.66 11.00
N PRO A 138 -20.13 -4.71 9.97
CA PRO A 138 -19.67 -4.66 8.58
C PRO A 138 -19.26 -3.27 8.16
N CYS A 139 -19.79 -2.26 8.85
CA CYS A 139 -19.63 -0.86 8.52
C CYS A 139 -18.99 -0.11 9.70
N LEU A 140 -17.80 0.42 9.48
CA LEU A 140 -17.11 1.31 10.41
C LEU A 140 -16.76 2.62 9.69
N ASN A 141 -17.18 3.74 10.26
CA ASN A 141 -16.86 5.06 9.75
C ASN A 141 -16.25 5.90 10.89
N PHE A 142 -15.03 6.38 10.69
CA PHE A 142 -14.31 7.29 11.59
C PHE A 142 -13.85 8.57 10.86
N SER A 143 -14.53 8.94 9.78
CA SER A 143 -14.12 10.04 8.91
C SER A 143 -14.27 11.42 9.53
N SER A 144 -13.55 12.39 8.97
CA SER A 144 -13.64 13.81 9.37
C SER A 144 -13.41 14.01 10.87
N ASN A 145 -12.33 13.42 11.37
CA ASN A 145 -11.81 13.69 12.71
C ASN A 145 -10.39 14.28 12.57
N ALA A 146 -9.57 14.15 13.60
CA ALA A 146 -8.17 14.55 13.58
C ALA A 146 -7.26 13.36 13.90
N ILE A 147 -7.69 12.14 13.53
CA ILE A 147 -7.05 10.92 14.03
C ILE A 147 -5.64 10.82 13.46
N LEU A 148 -4.67 10.89 14.35
CA LEU A 148 -3.25 10.71 14.08
C LEU A 148 -2.86 9.23 14.15
N ARG A 149 -3.48 8.51 15.09
CA ARG A 149 -3.18 7.10 15.38
C ARG A 149 -4.44 6.28 15.61
N PHE A 150 -4.53 5.19 14.88
CA PHE A 150 -5.52 4.14 15.11
C PHE A 150 -4.78 2.90 15.59
N ASP A 151 -5.07 2.42 16.80
CA ASP A 151 -4.38 1.27 17.38
C ASP A 151 -4.41 0.08 16.42
N ASN A 152 -3.23 -0.45 16.08
CA ASN A 152 -3.07 -1.44 15.02
C ASN A 152 -3.86 -2.74 15.27
N ALA A 153 -4.13 -3.08 16.52
CA ALA A 153 -4.88 -4.27 16.88
C ALA A 153 -6.40 -4.06 16.90
N SER A 154 -6.88 -2.82 16.78
CA SER A 154 -8.28 -2.46 17.04
C SER A 154 -9.28 -3.28 16.23
N LEU A 155 -9.00 -3.41 14.92
CA LEU A 155 -9.90 -4.03 13.94
C LEU A 155 -9.58 -5.50 13.66
N LYS A 156 -8.56 -6.06 14.31
CA LYS A 156 -8.02 -7.40 14.01
C LYS A 156 -9.04 -8.54 14.15
N TYR A 157 -10.06 -8.36 15.00
CA TYR A 157 -11.06 -9.38 15.31
C TYR A 157 -12.48 -9.05 14.84
N VAL A 158 -12.69 -7.97 14.11
CA VAL A 158 -13.98 -7.66 13.49
C VAL A 158 -14.22 -8.66 12.36
N ARG A 159 -15.27 -9.48 12.46
CA ARG A 159 -15.40 -10.66 11.60
C ARG A 159 -15.88 -10.36 10.20
N ASP A 160 -16.83 -9.44 10.10
CA ASP A 160 -17.66 -9.23 8.91
C ASP A 160 -17.40 -7.83 8.32
N LEU A 161 -16.24 -7.22 8.64
CA LEU A 161 -15.88 -5.89 8.17
C LEU A 161 -15.80 -5.87 6.64
N GLU A 162 -16.63 -5.02 6.03
CA GLU A 162 -16.75 -4.86 4.58
C GLU A 162 -16.48 -3.43 4.13
N LYS A 163 -16.83 -2.43 4.95
CA LYS A 163 -16.70 -1.02 4.63
C LYS A 163 -16.02 -0.30 5.79
N LEU A 164 -14.90 0.35 5.48
CA LEU A 164 -14.13 1.15 6.43
C LEU A 164 -13.87 2.53 5.82
N ASP A 165 -14.41 3.55 6.47
CA ASP A 165 -14.16 4.95 6.12
C ASP A 165 -13.28 5.60 7.18
N LEU A 166 -12.05 5.94 6.79
CA LEU A 166 -11.05 6.65 7.58
C LEU A 166 -10.68 7.99 6.93
N SER A 167 -11.49 8.46 5.96
CA SER A 167 -11.21 9.66 5.18
C SER A 167 -11.12 10.91 6.05
N ASN A 168 -10.42 11.94 5.55
CA ASN A 168 -10.32 13.25 6.19
C ASN A 168 -9.85 13.16 7.66
N ASN A 169 -8.71 12.50 7.84
CA ASN A 169 -8.00 12.37 9.11
C ASN A 169 -6.53 12.75 8.92
N SER A 170 -5.68 12.49 9.91
CA SER A 170 -4.24 12.75 9.86
C SER A 170 -3.44 11.45 10.05
N LEU A 171 -3.97 10.33 9.55
CA LEU A 171 -3.36 9.02 9.72
C LEU A 171 -2.05 8.93 8.94
N SER A 172 -1.03 8.39 9.60
CA SER A 172 0.19 7.94 8.93
C SER A 172 0.13 6.47 8.50
N HIS A 173 -0.73 5.68 9.15
CA HIS A 173 -0.83 4.24 8.95
C HIS A 173 -2.28 3.77 9.02
N ILE A 174 -2.65 2.86 8.13
CA ILE A 174 -3.92 2.13 8.11
C ILE A 174 -3.83 1.00 9.16
N PRO A 175 -4.82 0.86 10.06
CA PRO A 175 -4.81 -0.17 11.09
C PRO A 175 -4.95 -1.58 10.50
N SER A 176 -4.32 -2.56 11.13
CA SER A 176 -4.45 -3.97 10.70
C SER A 176 -5.85 -4.51 10.95
N MET A 177 -6.34 -5.24 9.96
CA MET A 177 -7.64 -5.91 9.95
C MET A 177 -7.46 -7.42 9.85
N ARG A 178 -8.59 -8.15 9.93
CA ARG A 178 -8.61 -9.59 9.70
C ARG A 178 -8.13 -9.92 8.27
N LEU A 179 -7.26 -10.92 8.13
CA LEU A 179 -6.76 -11.37 6.83
C LEU A 179 -7.85 -12.00 5.97
N GLY A 180 -7.73 -11.88 4.64
CA GLY A 180 -8.61 -12.53 3.67
C GLY A 180 -10.01 -11.91 3.53
N ILE A 181 -10.20 -10.68 4.02
CA ILE A 181 -11.45 -9.92 3.82
C ILE A 181 -11.43 -9.17 2.48
N ASN A 182 -12.62 -8.98 1.91
CA ASN A 182 -12.86 -8.02 0.83
C ASN A 182 -13.34 -6.72 1.47
N LEU A 183 -12.67 -5.61 1.19
CA LEU A 183 -12.87 -4.35 1.90
C LEU A 183 -13.07 -3.20 0.92
N THR A 184 -14.15 -2.44 1.09
CA THR A 184 -14.25 -1.08 0.57
C THR A 184 -13.61 -0.13 1.57
N LEU A 185 -12.57 0.59 1.15
CA LEU A 185 -11.75 1.43 2.02
C LEU A 185 -11.72 2.87 1.48
N ASP A 186 -12.16 3.82 2.31
CA ASP A 186 -11.90 5.24 2.07
C ASP A 186 -10.80 5.72 3.04
N ILE A 187 -9.69 6.16 2.47
CA ILE A 187 -8.53 6.73 3.19
C ILE A 187 -8.15 8.09 2.60
N SER A 188 -9.03 8.68 1.79
CA SER A 188 -8.79 9.96 1.15
C SER A 188 -8.50 11.07 2.16
N GLU A 189 -7.78 12.11 1.72
CA GLU A 189 -7.44 13.27 2.55
C GLU A 189 -6.53 12.98 3.77
N ASN A 190 -5.94 11.79 3.90
CA ASN A 190 -4.91 11.48 4.91
C ASN A 190 -3.50 11.83 4.40
N LYS A 191 -3.12 13.10 4.49
CA LYS A 191 -1.87 13.64 3.90
C LYS A 191 -0.57 13.06 4.47
N ALA A 192 -0.62 12.44 5.65
CA ALA A 192 0.55 11.88 6.32
C ALA A 192 0.76 10.38 6.03
N LEU A 193 -0.13 9.76 5.24
CA LEU A 193 -0.13 8.33 4.99
C LEU A 193 1.19 7.88 4.37
N GLN A 194 1.80 6.83 4.92
CA GLN A 194 3.08 6.32 4.44
C GLN A 194 2.88 5.30 3.29
N TYR A 195 3.70 5.43 2.25
CA TYR A 195 3.68 4.53 1.09
C TYR A 195 3.86 3.06 1.48
N ASP A 196 4.86 2.73 2.31
CA ASP A 196 5.14 1.34 2.70
C ASP A 196 3.95 0.69 3.43
N ASN A 197 3.27 1.47 4.27
CA ASN A 197 2.08 1.01 4.98
C ASN A 197 0.91 0.74 4.02
N LEU A 198 0.70 1.62 3.03
CA LEU A 198 -0.33 1.43 2.00
C LEU A 198 -0.05 0.19 1.16
N ILE A 199 1.19 0.00 0.70
CA ILE A 199 1.62 -1.18 -0.06
C ILE A 199 1.42 -2.46 0.78
N ASP A 200 1.84 -2.47 2.04
CA ASP A 200 1.65 -3.63 2.91
C ASP A 200 0.17 -3.94 3.19
N THR A 201 -0.66 -2.91 3.20
CA THR A 201 -2.12 -3.05 3.32
C THR A 201 -2.69 -3.69 2.04
N MET A 202 -2.29 -3.22 0.86
CA MET A 202 -2.69 -3.80 -0.44
C MET A 202 -2.20 -5.23 -0.66
N LYS A 203 -1.06 -5.63 -0.07
CA LYS A 203 -0.59 -7.03 -0.09
C LYS A 203 -1.45 -7.96 0.75
N ARG A 204 -2.02 -7.47 1.85
CA ARG A 204 -2.71 -8.29 2.87
C ARG A 204 -4.20 -8.46 2.61
N TYR A 205 -4.82 -7.51 1.92
CA TYR A 205 -6.27 -7.40 1.80
C TYR A 205 -6.69 -7.14 0.36
N ASN A 206 -7.89 -7.63 -0.01
CA ASN A 206 -8.50 -7.31 -1.29
C ASN A 206 -9.32 -6.03 -1.15
N ILE A 207 -8.83 -4.91 -1.69
CA ILE A 207 -9.34 -3.58 -1.39
C ILE A 207 -9.97 -2.95 -2.64
N THR A 208 -11.16 -2.37 -2.45
CA THR A 208 -11.77 -1.42 -3.39
C THR A 208 -11.68 -0.03 -2.77
N PHE A 209 -10.82 0.83 -3.31
CA PHE A 209 -10.65 2.18 -2.79
C PHE A 209 -11.80 3.10 -3.21
N VAL A 210 -12.23 3.95 -2.28
CA VAL A 210 -13.17 5.04 -2.52
C VAL A 210 -12.40 6.35 -2.58
N ASN A 211 -12.84 7.29 -3.44
CA ASN A 211 -12.19 8.59 -3.61
C ASN A 211 -10.68 8.49 -3.92
N ALA A 212 -10.31 7.56 -4.80
CA ALA A 212 -8.92 7.27 -5.16
C ALA A 212 -8.16 8.52 -5.66
N ASN A 213 -8.85 9.40 -6.39
CA ASN A 213 -8.31 10.67 -6.89
C ASN A 213 -7.95 11.68 -5.79
N LYS A 214 -8.44 11.51 -4.57
CA LYS A 214 -8.13 12.32 -3.38
C LYS A 214 -7.20 11.60 -2.40
N THR A 215 -6.74 10.41 -2.74
CA THR A 215 -5.85 9.62 -1.90
C THR A 215 -4.42 9.81 -2.35
N THR A 216 -3.56 10.22 -1.41
CA THR A 216 -2.11 10.37 -1.64
C THR A 216 -1.35 9.75 -0.47
N CYS A 217 -0.10 9.37 -0.72
CA CYS A 217 0.81 8.90 0.32
C CYS A 217 2.22 9.48 0.13
N LEU A 218 3.00 9.45 1.20
CA LEU A 218 4.37 9.91 1.26
C LEU A 218 5.32 8.76 0.88
N LEU A 219 6.03 8.91 -0.23
CA LEU A 219 7.06 8.00 -0.72
C LEU A 219 8.45 8.57 -0.40
N LEU A 220 9.32 7.74 0.17
CA LEU A 220 10.73 8.03 0.39
C LEU A 220 11.54 7.46 -0.78
N LEU A 221 12.06 8.32 -1.65
CA LEU A 221 12.77 7.90 -2.87
C LEU A 221 14.28 7.71 -2.69
N ASP A 222 14.88 8.29 -1.64
CA ASP A 222 16.31 8.19 -1.40
C ASP A 222 16.62 8.22 0.10
N THR A 223 17.35 7.19 0.57
CA THR A 223 17.91 7.10 1.94
C THR A 223 19.45 7.15 1.94
N SER A 224 20.06 7.21 0.75
CA SER A 224 21.51 7.19 0.53
C SER A 224 22.15 8.58 0.54
N THR A 225 21.33 9.63 0.42
CA THR A 225 21.76 11.02 0.63
C THR A 225 21.28 11.54 2.00
N TRP A 226 21.96 12.58 2.51
CA TRP A 226 21.62 13.23 3.79
C TRP A 226 20.31 14.03 3.76
N LEU A 227 19.67 14.13 2.58
CA LEU A 227 18.38 14.78 2.35
C LEU A 227 17.37 13.69 1.94
N ASN A 228 16.64 13.16 2.92
CA ASN A 228 15.50 12.31 2.63
C ASN A 228 14.46 13.12 1.85
N LYS A 229 14.35 12.87 0.54
CA LYS A 229 13.31 13.50 -0.28
C LYS A 229 12.03 12.69 -0.13
N THR A 230 11.08 13.26 0.61
CA THR A 230 9.71 12.73 0.70
C THR A 230 8.86 13.39 -0.38
N GLU A 231 8.18 12.59 -1.18
CA GLU A 231 7.28 13.08 -2.20
C GLU A 231 5.86 12.54 -1.99
N SER A 232 4.88 13.38 -2.32
CA SER A 232 3.47 12.99 -2.30
C SER A 232 3.13 12.30 -3.61
N VAL A 233 2.60 11.08 -3.54
CA VAL A 233 2.25 10.23 -4.67
C VAL A 233 0.76 9.92 -4.64
N SER A 234 0.08 9.96 -5.78
CA SER A 234 -1.34 9.61 -5.87
C SER A 234 -1.55 8.10 -5.75
N LEU A 235 -2.72 7.68 -5.27
CA LEU A 235 -3.06 6.26 -5.18
C LEU A 235 -2.97 5.55 -6.54
N THR A 236 -3.40 6.19 -7.63
CA THR A 236 -3.33 5.62 -8.98
C THR A 236 -1.90 5.25 -9.38
N GLU A 237 -0.91 6.11 -9.06
CA GLU A 237 0.51 5.81 -9.32
C GLU A 237 1.03 4.69 -8.40
N VAL A 238 0.55 4.63 -7.15
CA VAL A 238 0.87 3.55 -6.22
C VAL A 238 0.35 2.21 -6.73
N GLU A 239 -0.92 2.16 -7.17
CA GLU A 239 -1.55 0.96 -7.74
C GLU A 239 -0.82 0.49 -9.00
N HIS A 240 -0.51 1.43 -9.90
CA HIS A 240 0.26 1.14 -11.10
C HIS A 240 1.62 0.53 -10.77
N TYR A 241 2.37 1.18 -9.86
CA TYR A 241 3.67 0.67 -9.43
C TYR A 241 3.57 -0.68 -8.70
N TYR A 242 2.55 -0.88 -7.87
CA TYR A 242 2.32 -2.14 -7.17
C TYR A 242 2.14 -3.30 -8.15
N GLU A 243 1.35 -3.12 -9.20
CA GLU A 243 1.18 -4.14 -10.24
C GLU A 243 2.46 -4.35 -11.06
N LEU A 244 3.24 -3.29 -11.34
CA LEU A 244 4.54 -3.44 -11.97
C LEU A 244 5.52 -4.29 -11.13
N LYS A 245 5.59 -4.04 -9.82
CA LYS A 245 6.44 -4.79 -8.89
C LYS A 245 6.00 -6.26 -8.79
N LYS A 246 4.69 -6.50 -8.74
CA LYS A 246 4.11 -7.86 -8.75
C LYS A 246 4.41 -8.62 -10.04
N ASN A 247 4.44 -7.91 -11.17
CA ASN A 247 4.79 -8.46 -12.48
C ASN A 247 6.31 -8.56 -12.73
N CYS A 248 7.14 -8.24 -11.74
CA CYS A 248 8.57 -8.53 -11.80
C CYS A 248 8.81 -10.04 -11.62
N THR A 249 8.77 -10.78 -12.72
CA THR A 249 8.95 -12.25 -12.76
C THR A 249 10.39 -12.67 -13.02
N LEU A 250 11.33 -11.72 -13.10
CA LEU A 250 12.74 -11.99 -13.34
C LEU A 250 13.34 -12.73 -12.14
N GLU A 251 13.60 -14.03 -12.32
CA GLU A 251 14.17 -14.87 -11.28
C GLU A 251 15.49 -14.28 -10.73
N ASN A 252 15.60 -14.24 -9.41
CA ASN A 252 16.76 -13.77 -8.67
C ASN A 252 17.11 -12.27 -8.85
N CYS A 253 16.36 -11.51 -9.63
CA CYS A 253 16.50 -10.06 -9.74
C CYS A 253 15.61 -9.33 -8.72
N SER A 254 15.94 -8.08 -8.42
CA SER A 254 15.11 -7.18 -7.63
C SER A 254 14.60 -6.02 -8.48
N CYS A 255 13.39 -5.56 -8.18
CA CYS A 255 12.69 -4.52 -8.92
C CYS A 255 12.19 -3.47 -7.93
N GLU A 256 12.71 -2.24 -8.04
CA GLU A 256 12.42 -1.18 -7.10
C GLU A 256 12.05 0.13 -7.80
N ALA A 257 11.29 0.97 -7.08
CA ALA A 257 10.95 2.32 -7.51
C ALA A 257 12.25 3.12 -7.57
N TYR A 258 12.46 3.82 -8.67
CA TYR A 258 13.72 4.53 -8.90
C TYR A 258 13.55 6.04 -8.84
N ARG A 259 12.81 6.62 -9.80
CA ARG A 259 12.55 8.07 -9.84
C ARG A 259 11.34 8.41 -10.70
N TRP A 260 10.86 9.65 -10.59
CA TRP A 260 9.91 10.21 -11.55
C TRP A 260 10.57 10.52 -12.89
N ASP A 261 9.93 10.11 -13.97
CA ASP A 261 10.27 10.54 -15.33
C ASP A 261 9.27 11.58 -15.81
N PHE A 262 9.75 12.83 -15.97
CA PHE A 262 8.97 13.97 -16.45
C PHE A 262 9.08 14.17 -17.97
N ILE A 263 9.77 13.26 -18.68
CA ILE A 263 9.86 13.31 -20.15
C ILE A 263 8.52 12.95 -20.80
N ARG A 264 7.66 12.21 -20.09
CA ARG A 264 6.30 11.88 -20.53
C ARG A 264 5.32 12.99 -20.11
N PRO A 265 4.20 13.18 -20.84
CA PRO A 265 3.19 14.19 -20.52
C PRO A 265 2.64 14.07 -19.09
N GLU A 266 2.59 12.84 -18.58
CA GLU A 266 2.23 12.51 -17.22
C GLU A 266 3.48 11.98 -16.51
N ALA A 267 3.82 12.57 -15.36
CA ALA A 267 4.93 12.11 -14.54
C ALA A 267 4.67 10.66 -14.13
N THR A 268 5.56 9.75 -14.51
CA THR A 268 5.41 8.32 -14.21
C THR A 268 6.51 7.86 -13.26
N LEU A 269 6.16 7.06 -12.25
CA LEU A 269 7.16 6.41 -11.42
C LEU A 269 7.89 5.32 -12.22
N THR A 270 9.21 5.40 -12.30
CA THR A 270 10.05 4.47 -13.05
C THR A 270 10.66 3.38 -12.19
N MET A 271 11.14 2.33 -12.84
CA MET A 271 11.74 1.17 -12.19
C MET A 271 13.22 1.02 -12.49
N MET A 272 13.94 0.57 -11.45
CA MET A 272 15.27 0.00 -11.55
C MET A 272 15.18 -1.51 -11.35
N VAL A 273 15.80 -2.26 -12.24
CA VAL A 273 15.96 -3.71 -12.15
C VAL A 273 17.41 -4.02 -11.80
N ASP A 274 17.64 -4.67 -10.67
CA ASP A 274 18.97 -5.13 -10.25
C ASP A 274 19.05 -6.66 -10.30
N CYS A 275 19.82 -7.14 -11.27
CA CYS A 275 20.18 -8.52 -11.55
C CYS A 275 21.69 -8.77 -11.35
N SER A 276 22.37 -7.97 -10.52
CA SER A 276 23.81 -8.09 -10.31
C SER A 276 24.19 -9.33 -9.51
N GLY A 277 25.32 -9.97 -9.87
CA GLY A 277 25.84 -11.12 -9.14
C GLY A 277 25.01 -12.40 -9.24
N LYS A 278 24.17 -12.55 -10.27
CA LYS A 278 23.22 -13.66 -10.42
C LYS A 278 23.69 -14.78 -11.35
N GLN A 279 24.97 -14.75 -11.75
CA GLN A 279 25.60 -15.72 -12.67
C GLN A 279 24.89 -15.81 -14.03
N LEU A 280 24.24 -14.73 -14.47
CA LEU A 280 23.53 -14.68 -15.73
C LEU A 280 24.48 -14.86 -16.91
N THR A 281 24.10 -15.68 -17.88
CA THR A 281 24.82 -15.82 -19.16
C THR A 281 24.17 -15.05 -20.30
N ALA A 282 22.94 -14.56 -20.08
CA ALA A 282 22.15 -13.79 -21.02
C ALA A 282 21.45 -12.63 -20.31
N LEU A 283 21.03 -11.63 -21.10
CA LEU A 283 20.25 -10.51 -20.60
C LEU A 283 18.87 -10.96 -20.10
N PRO A 284 18.36 -10.38 -18.98
CA PRO A 284 17.03 -10.71 -18.47
C PRO A 284 15.94 -10.26 -19.46
N SER A 285 14.96 -11.12 -19.74
CA SER A 285 13.87 -10.81 -20.68
C SER A 285 12.58 -11.56 -20.30
N PRO A 286 11.40 -10.92 -20.45
CA PRO A 286 11.21 -9.49 -20.73
C PRO A 286 11.50 -8.63 -19.48
N LEU A 287 11.90 -7.38 -19.68
CA LEU A 287 11.96 -6.41 -18.58
C LEU A 287 10.55 -5.96 -18.16
N PRO A 288 10.31 -5.69 -16.86
CA PRO A 288 9.10 -5.04 -16.39
C PRO A 288 8.88 -3.71 -17.12
N ALA A 289 7.61 -3.34 -17.34
CA ALA A 289 7.28 -2.05 -17.93
C ALA A 289 7.83 -0.90 -17.06
N ASN A 290 8.12 0.24 -17.69
CA ASN A 290 8.76 1.41 -17.05
C ASN A 290 10.16 1.16 -16.47
N THR A 291 10.84 0.07 -16.82
CA THR A 291 12.27 -0.10 -16.52
C THR A 291 13.09 0.94 -17.28
N ILE A 292 13.76 1.83 -16.55
CA ILE A 292 14.68 2.82 -17.12
C ILE A 292 16.14 2.55 -16.76
N ALA A 293 16.38 1.80 -15.67
CA ALA A 293 17.70 1.44 -15.19
C ALA A 293 17.82 -0.07 -15.01
N LEU A 294 18.89 -0.65 -15.55
CA LEU A 294 19.21 -2.07 -15.44
C LEU A 294 20.64 -2.24 -14.92
N ASN A 295 20.79 -2.96 -13.82
CA ASN A 295 22.07 -3.41 -13.30
C ASN A 295 22.23 -4.91 -13.51
N ILE A 296 23.17 -5.30 -14.36
CA ILE A 296 23.55 -6.69 -14.65
C ILE A 296 25.04 -6.92 -14.36
N SER A 297 25.63 -6.11 -13.48
CA SER A 297 27.04 -6.20 -13.15
C SER A 297 27.41 -7.52 -12.46
N ASN A 298 28.65 -7.99 -12.61
CA ASN A 298 29.16 -9.22 -11.98
C ASN A 298 28.41 -10.48 -12.45
N ASN A 299 28.29 -10.65 -13.77
CA ASN A 299 27.65 -11.80 -14.40
C ASN A 299 28.57 -12.39 -15.50
N ASN A 300 28.07 -13.36 -16.26
CA ASN A 300 28.80 -14.05 -17.33
C ASN A 300 28.25 -13.69 -18.72
N ILE A 301 27.69 -12.49 -18.90
CA ILE A 301 27.05 -12.06 -20.14
C ILE A 301 28.09 -11.77 -21.22
N THR A 302 27.83 -12.24 -22.45
CA THR A 302 28.72 -12.07 -23.61
C THR A 302 28.12 -11.18 -24.70
N SER A 303 26.79 -11.11 -24.80
CA SER A 303 26.07 -10.36 -25.84
C SER A 303 25.04 -9.38 -25.25
N LEU A 304 24.84 -8.28 -25.98
CA LEU A 304 23.84 -7.24 -25.71
C LEU A 304 22.68 -7.23 -26.73
N ASP A 305 22.56 -8.27 -27.56
CA ASP A 305 21.58 -8.36 -28.66
C ASP A 305 20.12 -8.10 -28.23
N ALA A 306 19.74 -8.56 -27.03
CA ALA A 306 18.37 -8.37 -26.54
C ALA A 306 17.97 -6.87 -26.41
N ILE A 307 18.93 -5.94 -26.23
CA ILE A 307 18.62 -4.50 -26.17
C ILE A 307 18.13 -3.96 -27.54
N ARG A 308 18.54 -4.60 -28.64
CA ARG A 308 18.05 -4.31 -29.99
C ARG A 308 16.74 -5.05 -30.25
N ASP A 309 16.67 -6.33 -29.89
CA ASP A 309 15.66 -7.26 -30.39
C ASP A 309 14.40 -7.33 -29.51
N ASP A 310 14.52 -7.07 -28.20
CA ASP A 310 13.42 -7.15 -27.25
C ASP A 310 12.79 -5.77 -26.99
N PRO A 311 11.51 -5.56 -27.35
CA PRO A 311 10.82 -4.29 -27.14
C PRO A 311 10.75 -3.83 -25.68
N SER A 312 10.87 -4.73 -24.70
CA SER A 312 10.84 -4.39 -23.27
C SER A 312 12.00 -3.47 -22.85
N TYR A 313 13.11 -3.48 -23.60
CA TYR A 313 14.25 -2.58 -23.43
C TYR A 313 14.02 -1.17 -23.96
N GLY A 314 12.87 -0.91 -24.59
CA GLY A 314 12.61 0.35 -25.31
C GLY A 314 12.61 1.62 -24.44
N ASN A 315 12.49 1.50 -23.11
CA ASN A 315 12.56 2.61 -22.16
C ASN A 315 13.91 2.71 -21.43
N LEU A 316 14.84 1.78 -21.68
CA LEU A 316 16.10 1.72 -20.96
C LEU A 316 16.97 2.95 -21.28
N ARG A 317 17.48 3.61 -20.24
CA ARG A 317 18.38 4.77 -20.35
C ARG A 317 19.64 4.62 -19.51
N GLU A 318 19.64 3.74 -18.53
CA GLU A 318 20.80 3.48 -17.66
C GLU A 318 21.13 1.99 -17.68
N LEU A 319 22.35 1.65 -18.11
CA LEU A 319 22.83 0.28 -18.15
C LEU A 319 24.16 0.14 -17.40
N TYR A 320 24.15 -0.65 -16.34
CA TYR A 320 25.34 -1.00 -15.57
C TYR A 320 25.65 -2.48 -15.81
N ALA A 321 26.70 -2.75 -16.58
CA ALA A 321 27.10 -4.09 -17.04
C ALA A 321 28.58 -4.37 -16.78
N ASP A 322 29.10 -3.86 -15.66
CA ASP A 322 30.49 -4.04 -15.25
C ASP A 322 30.78 -5.51 -14.93
N HIS A 323 32.04 -5.95 -15.08
CA HIS A 323 32.49 -7.31 -14.75
C HIS A 323 31.66 -8.40 -15.45
N ASN A 324 31.72 -8.41 -16.78
CA ASN A 324 31.09 -9.39 -17.65
C ASN A 324 32.10 -9.83 -18.75
N HIS A 325 31.63 -10.53 -19.78
CA HIS A 325 32.44 -11.02 -20.89
C HIS A 325 32.04 -10.39 -22.23
N ILE A 326 31.52 -9.17 -22.22
CA ILE A 326 30.99 -8.48 -23.41
C ILE A 326 32.15 -8.06 -24.32
N GLU A 327 32.07 -8.40 -25.60
CA GLU A 327 33.13 -8.14 -26.58
C GLU A 327 32.86 -6.96 -27.51
N GLY A 328 31.59 -6.53 -27.64
CA GLY A 328 31.20 -5.42 -28.51
C GLY A 328 29.92 -4.72 -28.07
N ILE A 329 29.74 -3.50 -28.58
CA ILE A 329 28.60 -2.62 -28.25
C ILE A 329 27.67 -2.35 -29.45
N LEU A 330 27.86 -3.05 -30.58
CA LEU A 330 27.05 -2.87 -31.79
C LEU A 330 25.53 -2.98 -31.54
N PRO A 331 25.03 -3.92 -30.72
CA PRO A 331 23.59 -3.98 -30.44
C PRO A 331 23.00 -2.71 -29.80
N LEU A 332 23.81 -1.97 -29.02
CA LEU A 332 23.37 -0.70 -28.42
C LEU A 332 23.20 0.41 -29.46
N LEU A 333 23.95 0.32 -30.56
CA LEU A 333 23.97 1.29 -31.65
C LEU A 333 22.80 1.08 -32.61
N ASP A 334 22.50 -0.18 -32.89
CA ASP A 334 21.33 -0.57 -33.68
C ASP A 334 20.02 -0.24 -32.94
N SER A 335 20.06 -0.18 -31.61
CA SER A 335 18.94 0.29 -30.78
C SER A 335 18.88 1.82 -30.79
N THR A 336 18.21 2.38 -31.82
CA THR A 336 17.98 3.83 -31.98
C THR A 336 17.39 4.50 -30.74
N LYS A 337 16.59 3.74 -29.95
CA LYS A 337 15.98 4.22 -28.70
C LYS A 337 17.01 4.40 -27.59
N PHE A 338 17.88 3.41 -27.36
CA PHE A 338 18.88 3.49 -26.30
C PHE A 338 19.95 4.55 -26.61
N ILE A 339 20.59 4.48 -27.79
CA ILE A 339 21.68 5.41 -28.12
C ILE A 339 21.25 6.88 -28.12
N GLY A 340 20.00 7.15 -28.50
CA GLY A 340 19.43 8.49 -28.50
C GLY A 340 19.18 9.07 -27.10
N SER A 341 18.84 8.22 -26.13
CA SER A 341 18.26 8.64 -24.85
C SER A 341 19.02 8.21 -23.59
N PHE A 342 20.09 7.44 -23.73
CA PHE A 342 20.81 6.95 -22.55
C PHE A 342 21.43 8.10 -21.74
N VAL A 343 21.41 7.90 -20.42
CA VAL A 343 21.97 8.79 -19.39
C VAL A 343 23.21 8.16 -18.77
N ALA A 344 23.23 6.85 -18.58
CA ALA A 344 24.37 6.12 -18.01
C ALA A 344 24.67 4.83 -18.75
N LEU A 345 25.94 4.59 -19.08
CA LEU A 345 26.44 3.31 -19.58
C LEU A 345 27.77 2.97 -18.89
N SER A 346 27.81 1.85 -18.18
CA SER A 346 29.02 1.31 -17.58
C SER A 346 29.27 -0.11 -18.09
N LEU A 347 30.45 -0.33 -18.68
CA LEU A 347 30.90 -1.60 -19.25
C LEU A 347 32.33 -1.91 -18.78
N ARG A 348 32.68 -1.54 -17.55
CA ARG A 348 34.03 -1.76 -17.02
C ARG A 348 34.34 -3.25 -16.91
N TYR A 349 35.63 -3.60 -16.96
CA TYR A 349 36.08 -4.98 -16.76
C TYR A 349 35.35 -5.98 -17.67
N ASN A 350 35.30 -5.67 -18.97
CA ASN A 350 34.75 -6.53 -20.01
C ASN A 350 35.86 -6.89 -21.02
N LYS A 351 35.47 -7.43 -22.18
CA LYS A 351 36.38 -7.88 -23.24
C LYS A 351 36.31 -6.97 -24.49
N LEU A 352 35.89 -5.71 -24.33
CA LEU A 352 35.79 -4.78 -25.45
C LEU A 352 37.18 -4.55 -26.07
N LYS A 353 37.25 -4.62 -27.40
CA LYS A 353 38.47 -4.32 -28.18
C LYS A 353 38.36 -3.03 -28.96
N THR A 354 37.18 -2.70 -29.47
CA THR A 354 36.97 -1.49 -30.28
C THR A 354 35.69 -0.78 -29.86
N VAL A 355 35.65 0.52 -30.08
CA VAL A 355 34.45 1.35 -29.88
C VAL A 355 34.16 2.02 -31.22
N PRO A 356 32.98 1.76 -31.84
CA PRO A 356 32.67 2.34 -33.12
C PRO A 356 32.63 3.87 -33.09
N MET A 357 33.18 4.52 -34.12
CA MET A 357 33.28 5.99 -34.18
C MET A 357 31.93 6.70 -34.04
N HIS A 358 30.87 6.12 -34.61
CA HIS A 358 29.51 6.65 -34.54
C HIS A 358 28.90 6.57 -33.12
N PHE A 359 29.38 5.66 -32.27
CA PHE A 359 29.01 5.66 -30.84
C PHE A 359 29.58 6.90 -30.17
N LEU A 360 30.88 7.16 -30.39
CA LEU A 360 31.57 8.28 -29.78
C LEU A 360 31.02 9.62 -30.29
N SER A 361 30.82 9.79 -31.60
CA SER A 361 30.27 11.03 -32.16
C SER A 361 28.87 11.34 -31.61
N ASN A 362 27.99 10.33 -31.48
CA ASN A 362 26.66 10.52 -30.89
C ASN A 362 26.70 11.05 -29.44
N ILE A 363 27.73 10.69 -28.69
CA ILE A 363 27.91 11.10 -27.28
C ILE A 363 28.45 12.51 -27.19
N PHE A 364 29.42 12.87 -28.05
CA PHE A 364 30.15 14.13 -27.96
C PHE A 364 29.56 15.26 -28.82
N ASP A 365 28.84 14.96 -29.90
CA ASP A 365 28.25 15.99 -30.77
C ASP A 365 26.91 16.53 -30.21
N ARG A 366 26.23 15.76 -29.35
CA ARG A 366 24.98 16.19 -28.68
C ARG A 366 25.31 16.93 -27.38
N ASN A 367 25.71 18.18 -27.52
CA ASN A 367 26.23 19.10 -26.51
C ASN A 367 25.27 19.46 -25.33
N ASP A 368 24.21 18.69 -25.07
CA ASP A 368 23.09 19.10 -24.21
C ASP A 368 22.69 18.11 -23.10
N ASN A 369 23.37 16.97 -22.93
CA ASN A 369 23.05 16.05 -21.83
C ASN A 369 24.32 15.49 -21.17
N PHE A 370 24.45 15.64 -19.85
CA PHE A 370 25.46 14.97 -19.04
C PHE A 370 25.26 13.45 -19.13
N ARG A 371 25.92 12.79 -20.09
CA ARG A 371 25.93 11.33 -20.23
C ARG A 371 27.10 10.76 -19.43
N TYR A 372 26.83 9.80 -18.56
CA TYR A 372 27.85 9.02 -17.87
C TYR A 372 28.27 7.83 -18.74
N LEU A 373 29.55 7.76 -19.12
CA LEU A 373 30.13 6.66 -19.88
C LEU A 373 31.36 6.13 -19.17
N ASN A 374 31.40 4.82 -18.88
CA ASN A 374 32.56 4.18 -18.29
C ASN A 374 32.93 2.89 -19.03
N LEU A 375 34.06 2.92 -19.75
CA LEU A 375 34.60 1.80 -20.52
C LEU A 375 35.95 1.32 -19.97
N GLY A 376 36.35 1.77 -18.78
CA GLY A 376 37.65 1.47 -18.20
C GLY A 376 37.89 -0.03 -18.00
N GLN A 377 39.16 -0.44 -17.97
CA GLN A 377 39.54 -1.84 -17.73
C GLN A 377 39.05 -2.82 -18.81
N ASN A 378 38.95 -2.32 -20.04
CA ASN A 378 38.84 -3.11 -21.27
C ASN A 378 40.17 -3.03 -22.05
N LYS A 379 40.46 -4.04 -22.88
CA LYS A 379 41.65 -4.04 -23.76
C LYS A 379 41.35 -3.33 -25.08
N LEU A 380 41.00 -2.05 -24.98
CA LEU A 380 40.66 -1.24 -26.15
C LEU A 380 41.91 -1.00 -27.01
N GLU A 381 41.82 -1.36 -28.27
CA GLU A 381 42.80 -1.04 -29.30
C GLU A 381 42.58 0.41 -29.73
N CYS A 382 43.46 1.30 -29.26
CA CYS A 382 43.42 2.71 -29.63
C CYS A 382 44.05 2.89 -31.01
N ASP A 383 43.22 3.10 -32.02
CA ASP A 383 43.66 3.60 -33.33
C ASP A 383 43.67 5.15 -33.36
N CYS A 384 44.20 5.72 -34.44
CA CYS A 384 44.23 7.18 -34.62
C CYS A 384 42.83 7.83 -34.60
N ASN A 385 41.77 7.08 -34.91
CA ASN A 385 40.39 7.58 -34.92
C ASN A 385 39.83 7.68 -33.50
N ALA A 386 40.07 6.69 -32.65
CA ALA A 386 39.74 6.72 -31.23
C ALA A 386 40.48 7.84 -30.50
N ALA A 387 41.77 8.03 -30.80
CA ALA A 387 42.59 9.09 -30.22
C ALA A 387 42.06 10.49 -30.55
N LYS A 388 41.53 10.70 -31.78
CA LYS A 388 40.99 12.00 -32.21
C LYS A 388 39.76 12.43 -31.39
N VAL A 389 38.93 11.47 -30.97
CA VAL A 389 37.70 11.74 -30.21
C VAL A 389 37.96 11.80 -28.70
N LEU A 390 38.86 10.94 -28.18
CA LEU A 390 39.24 10.95 -26.76
C LEU A 390 40.07 12.18 -26.35
N LYS A 391 40.81 12.80 -27.29
CA LYS A 391 41.59 14.02 -27.04
C LYS A 391 40.72 15.25 -26.76
N LEU A 392 39.44 15.22 -27.13
CA LEU A 392 38.46 16.29 -26.84
C LEU A 392 37.74 16.13 -25.49
N SER A 393 37.93 15.01 -24.80
CA SER A 393 37.23 14.68 -23.54
C SER A 393 38.20 14.28 -22.43
N MET A 394 38.91 15.27 -21.85
CA MET A 394 39.76 15.07 -20.67
C MET A 394 39.02 14.64 -19.38
N TRP A 395 37.77 14.12 -19.48
CA TRP A 395 37.01 13.54 -18.37
C TRP A 395 36.57 12.08 -18.59
N ALA A 396 36.86 11.46 -19.75
CA ALA A 396 36.70 10.02 -19.92
C ALA A 396 37.98 9.31 -19.44
N THR A 397 38.00 8.82 -18.19
CA THR A 397 39.10 7.99 -17.67
C THR A 397 39.16 6.63 -18.39
N VAL A 398 39.77 6.61 -19.57
CA VAL A 398 40.22 5.39 -20.24
C VAL A 398 41.66 5.13 -19.78
N THR A 399 41.82 4.41 -18.67
CA THR A 399 43.15 3.92 -18.26
C THR A 399 43.44 2.62 -19.00
N SER A 400 44.21 2.69 -20.09
CA SER A 400 44.89 1.52 -20.65
C SER A 400 46.28 1.40 -19.99
N TYR A 401 46.54 0.26 -19.35
CA TYR A 401 47.90 -0.08 -18.92
C TYR A 401 48.65 -0.68 -20.11
N LYS A 402 49.85 -0.16 -20.37
CA LYS A 402 50.80 -0.66 -21.37
C LYS A 402 51.29 -2.06 -21.04
#